data_AF-A0A829R4U8-F1
#
_entry.id   AF-A0A829R4U8-F1
#
_cell.length_a   1.000
_cell.length_b   1.000
_cell.length_c   1.000
_cell.angle_alpha   90.00
_cell.angle_beta   90.00
_cell.angle_gamma   90.00
#
_symmetry.space_group_name_H-M   'P 1'
#
loop_
_entity.id
_entity.type
_entity.pdbx_description
1 polymer ?
#
loop_
_entity_poly.entity_id
_entity_poly.type
_entity_poly.pdbx_seq_one_letter_code
_entity_poly.pdbx_strand_id
1 'polypeptide(L)'
;MQDVDKVSKPKRTLIIGGGEAGSLLIYHLKRQKNTDFDVIGILDDDKHKQKTNIFGSPIISKLESLEEVVEREHIEHIILAIPSLDAKKRIRLLNRCAKLKIQTEILPDIDAVIRGKEEPVALKTIDYADLLDRGENKINYKKIKPLF
;
A
#
# COMPACT_ATOMS: atom_id res chain seq x y z
N MET A 1 -11.30 32.28 -18.28
CA MET A 1 -11.98 31.03 -18.69
C MET A 1 -11.57 29.98 -17.66
N GLN A 2 -12.54 29.23 -17.17
CA GLN A 2 -12.55 28.50 -15.89
C GLN A 2 -11.59 27.30 -15.86
N ASP A 3 -10.85 27.15 -14.75
CA ASP A 3 -10.48 25.85 -14.19
C ASP A 3 -10.99 25.84 -12.75
N VAL A 4 -12.24 25.41 -12.57
CA VAL A 4 -12.81 25.12 -11.26
C VAL A 4 -12.14 23.83 -10.79
N ASP A 5 -11.42 23.90 -9.67
CA ASP A 5 -10.80 22.77 -8.97
C ASP A 5 -11.74 21.56 -8.97
N LYS A 6 -11.45 20.59 -9.86
CA LYS A 6 -12.17 19.33 -9.91
C LYS A 6 -11.72 18.56 -8.68
N VAL A 7 -12.48 18.65 -7.59
CA VAL A 7 -12.26 17.79 -6.41
C VAL A 7 -12.43 16.35 -6.87
N SER A 8 -11.31 15.68 -7.18
CA SER A 8 -11.32 14.29 -7.59
C SER A 8 -11.80 13.46 -6.41
N LYS A 9 -12.76 12.58 -6.64
CA LYS A 9 -13.20 11.63 -5.63
C LYS A 9 -11.97 10.83 -5.12
N PRO A 10 -11.82 10.63 -3.80
CA PRO A 10 -10.74 9.82 -3.28
C PRO A 10 -10.80 8.40 -3.87
N LYS A 11 -9.63 7.85 -4.21
CA LYS A 11 -9.48 6.52 -4.79
C LYS A 11 -9.83 5.44 -3.78
N ARG A 12 -10.63 4.46 -4.18
CA ARG A 12 -10.96 3.29 -3.36
C ARG A 12 -9.69 2.49 -3.07
N THR A 13 -9.25 2.55 -1.82
CA THR A 13 -7.93 2.10 -1.40
C THR A 13 -8.01 0.87 -0.51
N LEU A 14 -7.25 -0.16 -0.88
CA LEU A 14 -7.03 -1.35 -0.07
C LEU A 14 -5.70 -1.24 0.66
N ILE A 15 -5.70 -1.47 1.96
CA ILE A 15 -4.46 -1.53 2.74
C ILE A 15 -4.10 -3.01 2.97
N ILE A 16 -2.86 -3.36 2.68
CA ILE A 16 -2.34 -4.69 3.02
C ILE A 16 -1.47 -4.55 4.26
N GLY A 17 -1.88 -5.17 5.36
CA GLY A 17 -1.25 -5.08 6.68
C GLY A 17 -2.03 -4.21 7.67
N GLY A 18 -2.69 -4.84 8.64
CA GLY A 18 -3.35 -4.23 9.79
C GLY A 18 -2.49 -4.26 11.06
N GLY A 19 -1.16 -4.27 10.89
CA GLY A 19 -0.19 -4.13 11.97
C GLY A 19 -0.08 -2.68 12.47
N GLU A 20 1.00 -2.40 13.20
CA GLU A 20 1.33 -1.05 13.69
C GLU A 20 1.46 -0.04 12.54
N ALA A 21 2.25 -0.39 11.52
CA ALA A 21 2.49 0.46 10.35
C ALA A 21 1.19 0.82 9.61
N GLY A 22 0.33 -0.17 9.32
CA GLY A 22 -0.96 0.05 8.70
C GLY A 22 -1.92 0.85 9.57
N SER A 23 -1.94 0.59 10.88
CA SER A 23 -2.76 1.36 11.83
C SER A 23 -2.36 2.84 11.85
N LEU A 24 -1.06 3.12 11.87
CA LEU A 24 -0.54 4.49 11.85
C LEU A 24 -0.88 5.21 10.54
N LEU A 25 -0.77 4.52 9.41
CA LEU A 25 -1.18 5.04 8.10
C LEU A 25 -2.68 5.40 8.09
N ILE A 26 -3.55 4.47 8.51
CA ILE A 26 -5.00 4.70 8.54
C ILE A 26 -5.34 5.89 9.44
N TYR A 27 -4.73 5.96 10.61
CA TYR A 27 -4.90 7.07 11.54
C TYR A 27 -4.57 8.41 10.87
N HIS A 28 -3.46 8.50 10.14
CA HIS A 28 -3.08 9.71 9.41
C HIS A 28 -4.06 10.04 8.29
N LEU A 29 -4.42 9.07 7.45
CA LEU A 29 -5.35 9.25 6.33
C LEU A 29 -6.72 9.75 6.80
N LYS A 30 -7.26 9.19 7.88
CA LYS A 30 -8.56 9.60 8.45
C LYS A 30 -8.57 11.02 9.02
N ARG A 31 -7.40 11.57 9.38
CA ARG A 31 -7.27 12.94 9.91
C ARG A 31 -7.05 13.99 8.83
N GLN A 32 -6.70 13.58 7.62
CA GLN A 32 -6.52 14.49 6.50
C GLN A 32 -7.88 14.83 5.89
N LYS A 33 -8.21 16.14 5.82
CA LYS A 33 -9.48 16.61 5.24
C LYS A 33 -9.56 16.39 3.72
N ASN A 34 -8.41 16.38 3.04
CA ASN A 34 -8.29 16.29 1.59
C ASN A 34 -7.35 15.15 1.21
N THR A 35 -7.64 13.93 1.69
CA THR A 35 -6.90 12.73 1.29
C THR A 35 -7.38 12.23 -0.07
N ASP A 36 -6.45 11.81 -0.92
CA ASP A 36 -6.75 11.14 -2.19
C ASP A 36 -7.16 9.66 -2.02
N PHE A 37 -7.23 9.18 -0.77
CA PHE A 37 -7.48 7.78 -0.43
C PHE A 37 -8.77 7.61 0.38
N ASP A 38 -9.66 6.74 -0.11
CA ASP A 38 -10.82 6.20 0.62
C ASP A 38 -10.53 4.75 1.03
N VAL A 39 -10.19 4.53 2.31
CA VAL A 39 -9.84 3.19 2.81
C VAL A 39 -11.09 2.30 2.90
N ILE A 40 -11.20 1.35 1.99
CA ILE A 40 -12.34 0.42 1.90
C ILE A 40 -12.19 -0.76 2.85
N GLY A 41 -10.96 -1.25 3.02
CA GLY A 41 -10.69 -2.37 3.90
C GLY A 41 -9.23 -2.74 3.97
N ILE A 42 -8.96 -3.73 4.79
CA ILE A 42 -7.63 -4.20 5.13
C ILE A 42 -7.53 -5.70 4.87
N LEU A 43 -6.43 -6.13 4.25
CA LEU A 43 -6.02 -7.52 4.23
C LEU A 43 -4.95 -7.78 5.29
N ASP A 44 -5.18 -8.76 6.15
CA ASP A 44 -4.21 -9.17 7.18
C ASP A 44 -4.29 -10.70 7.40
N ASP A 45 -3.15 -11.37 7.49
CA ASP A 45 -3.09 -12.82 7.71
C ASP A 45 -3.24 -13.20 9.19
N ASP A 46 -3.19 -12.23 10.11
CA ASP A 46 -3.43 -12.44 11.53
C ASP A 46 -4.90 -12.82 11.76
N LYS A 47 -5.09 -14.11 12.04
CA LYS A 47 -6.40 -14.71 12.29
C LYS A 47 -7.09 -14.11 13.51
N HIS A 48 -6.35 -13.56 14.48
CA HIS A 48 -6.93 -12.94 15.68
C HIS A 48 -7.56 -11.59 15.39
N LYS A 49 -7.23 -10.97 14.25
CA LYS A 49 -7.75 -9.65 13.87
C LYS A 49 -8.90 -9.72 12.86
N GLN A 50 -9.25 -10.91 12.38
CA GLN A 50 -10.35 -11.07 11.43
C GLN A 50 -11.67 -10.57 12.03
N LYS A 51 -12.46 -9.83 11.24
CA LYS A 51 -13.69 -9.15 11.66
C LYS A 51 -13.51 -8.05 12.73
N THR A 52 -12.27 -7.62 12.98
CA THR A 52 -12.02 -6.39 13.73
C THR A 52 -11.93 -5.19 12.77
N ASN A 53 -11.89 -3.98 13.31
CA ASN A 53 -11.65 -2.76 12.54
C ASN A 53 -10.49 -1.97 13.14
N ILE A 54 -9.79 -1.24 12.29
CA ILE A 54 -8.70 -0.33 12.66
C ILE A 54 -9.15 1.08 12.28
N PHE A 55 -9.39 1.91 13.29
CA PHE A 55 -9.94 3.27 13.11
C PHE A 55 -11.16 3.31 12.16
N GLY A 56 -12.09 2.36 12.35
CA GLY A 56 -13.30 2.24 11.53
C GLY A 56 -13.10 1.58 10.15
N SER A 57 -11.88 1.18 9.80
CA SER A 57 -11.57 0.46 8.56
C SER A 57 -11.55 -1.05 8.81
N PRO A 58 -12.43 -1.86 8.19
CA PRO A 58 -12.57 -3.28 8.52
C PRO A 58 -11.41 -4.12 7.97
N ILE A 59 -11.04 -5.17 8.71
CA ILE A 59 -10.26 -6.28 8.15
C ILE A 59 -11.22 -7.20 7.43
N ILE A 60 -11.17 -7.19 6.10
CA ILE A 60 -12.18 -7.79 5.22
C ILE A 60 -11.80 -9.21 4.76
N SER A 61 -10.51 -9.53 4.70
CA SER A 61 -10.02 -10.88 4.43
C SER A 61 -8.52 -11.00 4.75
N LYS A 62 -7.94 -12.14 4.37
CA LYS A 62 -6.51 -12.42 4.37
C LYS A 62 -5.86 -12.03 3.04
N LEU A 63 -4.53 -12.05 2.98
CA LEU A 63 -3.79 -11.72 1.77
C LEU A 63 -4.07 -12.69 0.61
N GLU A 64 -4.49 -13.92 0.89
CA GLU A 64 -4.85 -14.91 -0.13
C GLU A 64 -6.04 -14.49 -0.99
N SER A 65 -6.97 -13.68 -0.47
CA SER A 65 -8.15 -13.20 -1.19
C SER A 65 -7.93 -11.89 -1.97
N LEU A 66 -6.68 -11.46 -2.18
CA LEU A 66 -6.37 -10.16 -2.80
C LEU A 66 -7.13 -9.91 -4.11
N GLU A 67 -7.07 -10.85 -5.05
CA GLU A 67 -7.67 -10.70 -6.37
C GLU A 67 -9.20 -10.61 -6.27
N GLU A 68 -9.81 -11.49 -5.48
CA GLU A 68 -11.27 -11.52 -5.25
C GLU A 68 -11.75 -10.21 -4.59
N VAL A 69 -11.04 -9.73 -3.58
CA VAL A 69 -11.37 -8.49 -2.86
C VAL A 69 -11.24 -7.28 -3.77
N VAL A 70 -10.18 -7.23 -4.57
CA VAL A 70 -9.96 -6.14 -5.51
C VAL A 70 -11.11 -6.00 -6.50
N GLU A 71 -11.56 -7.13 -7.06
CA GLU A 71 -12.67 -7.16 -8.00
C GLU A 71 -14.00 -6.80 -7.31
N ARG A 72 -14.31 -7.48 -6.20
CA ARG A 72 -15.59 -7.32 -5.48
C ARG A 72 -15.78 -5.91 -4.91
N GLU A 73 -14.71 -5.32 -4.37
CA GLU A 73 -14.78 -4.02 -3.69
C GLU A 73 -14.46 -2.85 -4.63
N HIS A 74 -14.20 -3.11 -5.91
CA HIS A 74 -13.80 -2.12 -6.93
C HIS A 74 -12.61 -1.26 -6.45
N ILE A 75 -11.53 -1.92 -6.06
CA ILE A 75 -10.33 -1.25 -5.57
C ILE A 75 -9.59 -0.56 -6.73
N GLU A 76 -9.20 0.69 -6.52
CA GLU A 76 -8.49 1.54 -7.48
C GLU A 76 -7.04 1.81 -7.07
N HIS A 77 -6.71 1.55 -5.80
CA HIS A 77 -5.38 1.79 -5.25
C HIS A 77 -5.03 0.77 -4.15
N ILE A 78 -3.76 0.38 -4.06
CA ILE A 78 -3.27 -0.54 -3.03
C ILE A 78 -2.09 0.10 -2.29
N ILE A 79 -2.14 0.10 -0.96
CA ILE A 79 -1.00 0.47 -0.12
C ILE A 79 -0.53 -0.76 0.67
N LEU A 80 0.72 -1.17 0.42
CA LEU A 80 1.38 -2.21 1.19
C LEU A 80 2.01 -1.62 2.45
N ALA A 81 1.34 -1.83 3.59
CA ALA A 81 1.75 -1.37 4.92
C ALA A 81 2.34 -2.51 5.78
N ILE A 82 3.18 -3.35 5.17
CA ILE A 82 3.94 -4.42 5.85
C ILE A 82 5.44 -4.27 5.50
N PRO A 83 6.13 -3.22 6.00
CA PRO A 83 7.54 -3.00 5.66
C PRO A 83 8.44 -4.16 6.11
N SER A 84 8.08 -4.83 7.20
CA SER A 84 8.79 -5.98 7.77
C SER A 84 8.56 -7.31 7.03
N LEU A 85 7.73 -7.33 5.98
CA LEU A 85 7.49 -8.54 5.20
C LEU A 85 8.79 -9.03 4.55
N ASP A 86 9.06 -10.33 4.64
CA ASP A 86 10.26 -10.89 4.01
C ASP A 86 10.28 -10.61 2.50
N ALA A 87 11.48 -10.40 1.96
CA ALA A 87 11.64 -9.96 0.58
C ALA A 87 10.98 -10.90 -0.43
N LYS A 88 10.98 -12.22 -0.19
CA LYS A 88 10.40 -13.20 -1.12
C LYS A 88 8.87 -13.12 -1.12
N LYS A 89 8.24 -13.04 0.06
CA LYS A 89 6.78 -12.84 0.16
C LYS A 89 6.37 -11.47 -0.39
N ARG A 90 7.13 -10.42 -0.12
CA ARG A 90 6.90 -9.08 -0.68
C ARG A 90 6.91 -9.09 -2.20
N ILE A 91 7.93 -9.68 -2.83
CA ILE A 91 8.00 -9.83 -4.30
C ILE A 91 6.78 -10.59 -4.83
N ARG A 92 6.43 -11.72 -4.21
CA ARG A 92 5.26 -12.51 -4.62
C ARG A 92 3.97 -11.69 -4.56
N LEU A 93 3.81 -10.89 -3.51
CA LEU A 93 2.64 -10.03 -3.33
C LEU A 93 2.60 -8.89 -4.35
N LEU A 94 3.73 -8.22 -4.59
CA LEU A 94 3.85 -7.17 -5.60
C LEU A 94 3.56 -7.70 -7.00
N ASN A 95 4.02 -8.91 -7.33
CA ASN A 95 3.71 -9.56 -8.61
C ASN A 95 2.22 -9.86 -8.77
N ARG A 96 1.49 -10.17 -7.68
CA ARG A 96 0.03 -10.30 -7.72
C ARG A 96 -0.63 -8.95 -7.99
N CYS A 97 -0.21 -7.90 -7.27
CA CYS A 97 -0.71 -6.53 -7.47
C CYS A 97 -0.45 -6.04 -8.91
N ALA A 98 0.71 -6.36 -9.49
CA ALA A 98 1.08 -6.01 -10.86
C ALA A 98 0.13 -6.61 -11.91
N LYS A 99 -0.28 -7.87 -11.71
CA LYS A 99 -1.24 -8.54 -12.61
C LYS A 99 -2.62 -7.88 -12.58
N LEU A 100 -2.98 -7.25 -11.47
CA LEU A 100 -4.23 -6.51 -11.30
C LEU A 100 -4.22 -5.15 -11.98
N LYS A 101 -3.04 -4.65 -12.41
CA LYS A 101 -2.86 -3.34 -13.04
C LYS A 101 -3.39 -2.17 -12.20
N ILE A 102 -3.31 -2.29 -10.88
CA ILE A 102 -3.76 -1.26 -9.93
C ILE A 102 -2.54 -0.57 -9.32
N GLN A 103 -2.51 0.76 -9.35
CA GLN A 103 -1.43 1.53 -8.73
C GLN A 103 -1.18 1.06 -7.30
N THR A 104 0.06 0.63 -7.06
CA THR A 104 0.49 0.05 -5.78
C THR A 104 1.62 0.87 -5.21
N GLU A 105 1.50 1.23 -3.94
CA GLU A 105 2.50 1.96 -3.19
C GLU A 105 2.93 1.18 -1.96
N ILE A 106 4.17 1.37 -1.52
CA ILE A 106 4.71 0.73 -0.32
C ILE A 106 4.98 1.80 0.72
N LEU A 107 4.54 1.51 1.94
CA LEU A 107 4.91 2.29 3.11
C LEU A 107 6.37 1.95 3.49
N PRO A 108 7.28 2.94 3.57
CA PRO A 108 8.67 2.70 3.94
C PRO A 108 8.79 2.18 5.37
N ASP A 109 9.98 1.69 5.71
CA ASP A 109 10.27 1.27 7.08
C ASP A 109 10.41 2.52 7.97
N ILE A 110 9.36 2.80 8.73
CA ILE A 110 9.27 4.00 9.58
C ILE A 110 10.44 4.05 10.58
N ASP A 111 10.88 2.91 11.11
CA ASP A 111 12.02 2.87 12.03
C ASP A 111 13.33 3.20 11.31
N ALA A 112 13.49 2.76 10.06
CA ALA A 112 14.65 3.10 9.25
C ALA A 112 14.65 4.60 8.91
N VAL A 113 13.49 5.18 8.59
CA VAL A 113 13.33 6.62 8.33
C VAL A 113 13.68 7.44 9.57
N ILE A 114 13.14 7.11 10.75
CA ILE A 114 13.43 7.82 12.00
C ILE A 114 14.92 7.78 12.35
N ARG A 115 15.60 6.67 12.03
CA ARG A 115 17.05 6.51 12.24
C ARG A 115 17.91 7.17 11.14
N GLY A 116 17.30 7.87 10.18
CA GLY A 116 18.00 8.51 9.06
C GLY A 116 18.62 7.52 8.07
N LYS A 117 18.15 6.28 8.02
CA LYS A 117 18.62 5.24 7.09
C LYS A 117 17.87 5.23 5.76
N GLU A 118 16.69 5.86 5.72
CA GLU A 118 15.84 6.04 4.55
C GLU A 118 15.33 7.48 4.47
N GLU A 119 14.92 7.92 3.28
CA GLU A 119 14.33 9.24 3.04
C GLU A 119 12.99 9.42 3.80
N PRO A 120 12.58 10.67 4.14
CA PRO A 120 11.35 10.96 4.86
C PRO A 120 10.09 10.35 4.23
N VAL A 121 9.07 10.11 5.06
CA VAL A 121 7.83 9.35 4.79
C VAL A 121 7.05 9.90 3.59
N ALA A 122 7.42 9.45 2.39
CA ALA A 122 6.61 9.49 1.19
C ALA A 122 6.26 8.05 0.81
N LEU A 123 5.01 7.82 0.40
CA LEU A 123 4.64 6.53 -0.17
C LEU A 123 5.49 6.29 -1.43
N LYS A 124 6.05 5.09 -1.53
CA LYS A 124 6.91 4.72 -2.67
C LYS A 124 6.09 3.98 -3.70
N THR A 125 5.83 4.64 -4.83
CA THR A 125 5.16 4.03 -5.97
C THR A 125 6.04 2.95 -6.59
N ILE A 126 5.41 1.84 -6.98
CA ILE A 126 6.09 0.72 -7.61
C ILE A 126 5.97 0.83 -9.13
N ASP A 127 7.13 0.91 -9.78
CA ASP A 127 7.22 0.70 -11.22
C ASP A 127 7.22 -0.80 -11.50
N TYR A 128 6.26 -1.26 -12.30
CA TYR A 128 6.18 -2.66 -12.67
C TYR A 128 7.35 -3.11 -13.56
N ALA A 129 8.03 -2.19 -14.26
CA ALA A 129 9.28 -2.48 -14.95
C ALA A 129 10.37 -2.95 -13.97
N ASP A 130 10.44 -2.37 -12.76
CA ASP A 130 11.37 -2.80 -11.70
C ASP A 130 11.09 -4.22 -11.20
N LEU A 131 9.85 -4.70 -11.32
CA LEU A 131 9.47 -6.08 -11.00
C LEU A 131 9.81 -7.07 -12.12
N LEU A 132 9.75 -6.63 -13.39
CA LEU A 132 10.04 -7.45 -14.56
C LEU A 132 11.55 -7.60 -14.83
N ASP A 133 12.36 -6.61 -14.47
CA ASP A 133 13.82 -6.61 -14.65
C ASP A 133 14.57 -7.57 -13.70
N ARG A 134 13.89 -8.21 -12.75
CA ARG A 134 14.54 -8.94 -11.64
C ARG A 134 14.10 -10.40 -11.54
N GLY A 135 14.26 -11.12 -12.64
CA GLY A 135 14.23 -12.58 -12.67
C GLY A 135 15.35 -13.24 -11.85
N GLU A 136 16.48 -12.56 -11.64
CA GLU A 136 17.59 -13.07 -10.82
C GLU A 136 18.30 -11.91 -10.09
N ASN A 137 18.50 -12.06 -8.78
CA ASN A 137 19.32 -11.22 -7.88
C ASN A 137 18.70 -9.98 -7.20
N LYS A 138 18.67 -10.07 -5.87
CA LYS A 138 18.68 -9.04 -4.80
C LYS A 138 18.10 -7.67 -5.20
N ILE A 139 16.88 -7.40 -4.71
CA ILE A 139 16.38 -6.03 -4.62
C ILE A 139 17.35 -5.22 -3.74
N ASN A 140 18.05 -4.26 -4.35
CA ASN A 140 18.72 -3.19 -3.64
C ASN A 140 17.80 -1.96 -3.70
N TYR A 141 17.09 -1.70 -2.60
CA TYR A 141 16.13 -0.59 -2.48
C TYR A 141 16.76 0.80 -2.64
N LYS A 142 18.10 0.88 -2.79
CA LYS A 142 18.92 2.11 -2.91
C LYS A 142 19.00 2.74 -4.31
N LYS A 143 18.29 2.26 -5.32
CA LYS A 143 18.27 2.93 -6.63
C LYS A 143 16.85 3.01 -7.18
N ILE A 144 16.09 3.98 -6.68
CA ILE A 144 15.12 4.67 -7.53
C ILE A 144 15.75 6.01 -7.83
N LYS A 145 16.05 6.25 -9.11
CA LYS A 145 16.49 7.56 -9.56
C LYS A 145 15.30 8.52 -9.43
N PRO A 146 15.48 9.75 -8.95
CA PRO A 146 14.49 10.78 -9.18
C PRO A 146 14.46 11.06 -10.69
N LEU A 147 13.27 10.98 -11.30
CA LEU A 147 12.99 11.66 -12.55
C LEU A 147 12.76 13.13 -12.20
N PHE A 148 13.86 13.89 -12.10
CA PHE A 148 13.99 15.29 -12.49
C PHE A 148 15.47 15.56 -12.79
#